data_AF-A0A969TZN5-F1
#
_entry.id   AF-A0A969TZN5-F1
#
_cell.length_a   1.000
_cell.length_b   1.000
_cell.length_c   1.000
_cell.angle_alpha   90.00
_cell.angle_beta   90.00
_cell.angle_gamma   90.00
#
_symmetry.space_group_name_H-M   'P 1'
#
loop_
_entity.id
_entity.type
_entity.pdbx_description
1 polymer ?
#
loop_
_entity_poly.entity_id
_entity_poly.type
_entity_poly.pdbx_seq_one_letter_code
_entity_poly.pdbx_strand_id
1 'polypeptide(L)'
;MFFKFKKKQIVIDPYQQQQEKLAQIGSLLYQVRIEKNISLKLIEAKTQIPIRLLKAIEKGDLTSLPEPVYIRGLIKQFADIMQLDGTAIANSFPIDTSIPSRNFRSGFRLPSFQLRPFHLYLVYISLVVLSVRGISNILRESVSPIAIQPQSSTAIKPPPNKTTKPNASKPTPTPKKTPAKPVVTDVKIDATSWLKIVVDGKTAFEGNLPKGTQRTWTAQQQITIIAGNAGGVIVAFNDEKPKPLGKLGQVVTVTYKAKPSITGDRNKPNI
;
A
#
# COMPACT_ATOMS: atom_id res chain seq x y z
N MET A 1 -39.41 -25.29 -54.91
CA MET A 1 -38.80 -24.05 -54.38
C MET A 1 -39.03 -24.04 -52.86
N PHE A 2 -38.10 -24.57 -52.08
CA PHE A 2 -38.25 -24.69 -50.62
C PHE A 2 -37.72 -23.41 -49.95
N PHE A 3 -38.65 -22.54 -49.51
CA PHE A 3 -38.31 -21.35 -48.73
C PHE A 3 -37.89 -21.77 -47.31
N LYS A 4 -36.58 -21.72 -47.08
CA LYS A 4 -35.97 -21.92 -45.77
C LYS A 4 -36.20 -20.66 -44.94
N PHE A 5 -37.23 -20.64 -44.11
CA PHE A 5 -37.43 -19.57 -43.13
C PHE A 5 -36.23 -19.54 -42.19
N LYS A 6 -35.34 -18.55 -42.37
CA LYS A 6 -34.30 -18.21 -41.40
C LYS A 6 -35.02 -17.81 -40.12
N LYS A 7 -35.02 -18.71 -39.13
CA LYS A 7 -35.40 -18.41 -37.75
C LYS A 7 -34.54 -17.22 -37.33
N LYS A 8 -35.15 -16.05 -37.18
CA LYS A 8 -34.49 -14.82 -36.74
C LYS A 8 -33.92 -15.11 -35.35
N GLN A 9 -32.62 -15.37 -35.29
CA GLN A 9 -31.91 -15.53 -34.03
C GLN A 9 -32.01 -14.19 -33.33
N ILE A 10 -32.88 -14.12 -32.31
CA ILE A 10 -32.92 -13.00 -31.39
C ILE A 10 -31.60 -13.11 -30.63
N VAL A 11 -30.60 -12.34 -31.08
CA VAL A 11 -29.39 -12.10 -30.30
C VAL A 11 -29.86 -11.26 -29.13
N ILE A 12 -30.27 -11.92 -28.04
CA ILE A 12 -30.60 -11.22 -26.80
C ILE A 12 -29.27 -10.66 -26.31
N ASP A 13 -29.20 -9.34 -26.19
CA ASP A 13 -28.05 -8.68 -25.59
C ASP A 13 -27.85 -9.28 -24.18
N PRO A 14 -26.65 -9.79 -23.85
CA PRO A 14 -26.35 -10.32 -22.52
C PRO A 14 -26.79 -9.38 -21.39
N TYR A 15 -26.65 -8.06 -21.60
CA TYR A 15 -27.12 -7.05 -20.65
C TYR A 15 -28.65 -7.06 -20.48
N GLN A 16 -29.39 -7.24 -21.56
CA GLN A 16 -30.85 -7.29 -21.54
C GLN A 16 -31.35 -8.57 -20.82
N GLN A 17 -30.66 -9.70 -21.03
CA GLN A 17 -30.97 -10.94 -20.30
C GLN A 17 -30.72 -10.80 -18.79
N GLN A 18 -29.61 -10.17 -18.41
CA GLN A 18 -29.29 -9.88 -17.01
C GLN A 18 -30.33 -8.96 -16.38
N GLN A 19 -30.70 -7.88 -17.05
CA GLN A 19 -31.71 -6.92 -16.59
C GLN A 19 -33.07 -7.59 -16.36
N GLU A 20 -33.53 -8.41 -17.31
CA GLU A 20 -34.80 -9.12 -17.19
C GLU A 20 -34.78 -10.14 -16.03
N LYS A 21 -33.69 -10.91 -15.91
CA LYS A 21 -33.53 -11.87 -14.82
C LYS A 21 -33.43 -11.20 -13.46
N LEU A 22 -32.71 -10.09 -13.37
CA LEU A 22 -32.61 -9.31 -12.15
C LEU A 22 -33.98 -8.74 -11.74
N ALA A 23 -34.80 -8.26 -12.68
CA ALA A 23 -36.14 -7.77 -12.38
C ALA A 23 -37.06 -8.89 -11.84
N GLN A 24 -36.98 -10.10 -12.42
CA GLN A 24 -37.70 -11.28 -11.91
C GLN A 24 -37.26 -11.64 -10.48
N ILE A 25 -35.95 -11.68 -10.21
CA ILE A 25 -35.43 -11.95 -8.87
C ILE A 25 -35.82 -10.82 -7.88
N GLY A 26 -35.68 -9.56 -8.30
CA GLY A 26 -35.98 -8.39 -7.48
C GLY A 26 -37.43 -8.34 -7.01
N SER A 27 -38.36 -8.57 -7.94
CA SER A 27 -39.80 -8.65 -7.63
C SER A 27 -40.14 -9.79 -6.67
N LEU A 28 -39.53 -10.98 -6.86
CA LEU A 28 -39.67 -12.10 -5.94
C LEU A 28 -39.17 -11.75 -4.53
N LEU A 29 -37.96 -11.19 -4.42
CA LEU A 29 -37.38 -10.82 -3.13
C LEU A 29 -38.20 -9.73 -2.43
N TYR A 30 -38.71 -8.75 -3.19
CA TYR A 30 -39.60 -7.72 -2.68
C TYR A 30 -40.89 -8.31 -2.10
N GLN A 31 -41.56 -9.19 -2.84
CA GLN A 31 -42.80 -9.84 -2.39
C GLN A 31 -42.58 -10.60 -1.08
N VAL A 32 -41.58 -11.49 -1.05
CA VAL A 32 -41.25 -12.28 0.15
C VAL A 32 -40.90 -11.36 1.33
N ARG A 33 -40.17 -10.26 1.07
CA ARG A 33 -39.80 -9.31 2.12
C ARG A 33 -41.05 -8.67 2.75
N ILE A 34 -42.00 -8.24 1.92
CA ILE A 34 -43.25 -7.61 2.37
C ILE A 34 -44.13 -8.63 3.11
N GLU A 35 -44.28 -9.84 2.58
CA GLU A 35 -45.03 -10.93 3.23
C GLU A 35 -44.47 -11.28 4.61
N LYS A 36 -43.14 -11.31 4.75
CA LYS A 36 -42.46 -11.57 6.03
C LYS A 36 -42.32 -10.32 6.91
N ASN A 37 -42.84 -9.16 6.48
CA ASN A 37 -42.72 -7.87 7.18
C ASN A 37 -41.27 -7.49 7.55
N ILE A 38 -40.30 -7.83 6.70
CA ILE A 38 -38.89 -7.55 6.92
C ILE A 38 -38.56 -6.15 6.38
N SER A 39 -37.92 -5.30 7.19
CA SER A 39 -37.46 -3.99 6.72
C SER A 39 -36.10 -4.08 6.03
N LEU A 40 -35.87 -3.22 5.02
CA LEU A 40 -34.55 -3.12 4.37
C LEU A 40 -33.45 -2.71 5.36
N LYS A 41 -33.78 -1.93 6.40
CA LYS A 41 -32.85 -1.57 7.49
C LYS A 41 -32.35 -2.79 8.27
N LEU A 42 -33.24 -3.77 8.52
CA LEU A 42 -32.86 -5.01 9.20
C LEU A 42 -31.92 -5.85 8.34
N ILE A 43 -32.18 -5.91 7.03
CA ILE A 43 -31.33 -6.65 6.09
C ILE A 43 -29.95 -5.99 5.97
N GLU A 44 -29.89 -4.65 5.87
CA GLU A 44 -28.64 -3.89 5.90
C GLU A 44 -27.86 -4.13 7.18
N ALA A 45 -28.52 -4.08 8.35
CA ALA A 45 -27.85 -4.33 9.63
C ALA A 45 -27.22 -5.74 9.71
N LYS A 46 -27.87 -6.76 9.14
CA LYS A 46 -27.40 -8.15 9.18
C LYS A 46 -26.35 -8.47 8.11
N THR A 47 -26.52 -7.95 6.90
CA THR A 47 -25.66 -8.29 5.74
C THR A 47 -24.58 -7.25 5.47
N GLN A 48 -24.70 -6.05 6.08
CA GLN A 48 -23.88 -4.88 5.78
C GLN A 48 -23.99 -4.43 4.31
N ILE A 49 -25.00 -4.90 3.57
CA ILE A 49 -25.28 -4.44 2.22
C ILE A 49 -26.04 -3.11 2.31
N PRO A 50 -25.52 -2.02 1.72
CA PRO A 50 -26.17 -0.72 1.76
C PRO A 50 -27.60 -0.77 1.23
N ILE A 51 -28.54 -0.07 1.88
CA ILE A 51 -29.95 0.02 1.46
C ILE A 51 -30.09 0.42 -0.01
N ARG A 52 -29.18 1.28 -0.54
CA ARG A 52 -29.19 1.68 -1.95
C ARG A 52 -29.10 0.47 -2.89
N LEU A 53 -28.24 -0.50 -2.58
CA LEU A 53 -28.06 -1.70 -3.38
C LEU A 53 -29.22 -2.68 -3.21
N LEU A 54 -29.72 -2.85 -1.97
CA LEU A 54 -30.90 -3.67 -1.73
C LEU A 54 -32.12 -3.16 -2.52
N LYS A 55 -32.33 -1.84 -2.52
CA LYS A 55 -33.38 -1.20 -3.35
C LYS A 55 -33.14 -1.39 -4.85
N ALA A 56 -31.89 -1.32 -5.31
CA ALA A 56 -31.57 -1.57 -6.72
C ALA A 56 -31.87 -3.02 -7.11
N ILE A 57 -31.57 -3.99 -6.24
CA ILE A 57 -31.94 -5.40 -6.45
C ILE A 57 -33.45 -5.56 -6.52
N GLU A 58 -34.22 -5.02 -5.57
CA GLU A 58 -35.70 -5.12 -5.59
C GLU A 58 -36.34 -4.49 -6.83
N LYS A 59 -35.79 -3.36 -7.29
CA LYS A 59 -36.26 -2.67 -8.49
C LYS A 59 -35.79 -3.31 -9.79
N GLY A 60 -34.86 -4.26 -9.72
CA GLY A 60 -34.21 -4.80 -10.90
C GLY A 60 -33.32 -3.79 -11.65
N ASP A 61 -32.78 -2.77 -10.98
CA ASP A 61 -31.96 -1.74 -11.61
C ASP A 61 -30.49 -2.18 -11.69
N LEU A 62 -30.10 -2.76 -12.83
CA LEU A 62 -28.73 -3.22 -13.06
C LEU A 62 -27.72 -2.07 -13.13
N THR A 63 -28.14 -0.86 -13.51
CA THR A 63 -27.24 0.30 -13.67
C THR A 63 -26.69 0.82 -12.34
N SER A 64 -27.47 0.64 -11.27
CA SER A 64 -27.10 1.05 -9.91
C SER A 64 -26.30 -0.03 -9.16
N LEU A 65 -26.05 -1.18 -9.77
CA LEU A 65 -25.39 -2.33 -9.16
C LEU A 65 -23.93 -2.49 -9.61
N PRO A 66 -23.09 -3.18 -8.82
CA PRO A 66 -21.73 -3.54 -9.20
C PRO A 66 -21.68 -4.61 -10.31
N GLU A 67 -20.50 -5.15 -10.61
CA GLU A 67 -20.34 -6.21 -11.62
C GLU A 67 -21.23 -7.45 -11.34
N PRO A 68 -21.71 -8.16 -12.40
CA PRO A 68 -22.62 -9.31 -12.29
C PRO A 68 -22.18 -10.41 -11.30
N VAL A 69 -20.87 -10.65 -11.19
CA VAL A 69 -20.30 -11.62 -10.23
C VAL A 69 -20.62 -11.23 -8.78
N TYR A 70 -20.51 -9.93 -8.46
CA TYR A 70 -20.84 -9.43 -7.13
C TYR A 70 -22.35 -9.42 -6.90
N ILE A 71 -23.15 -9.07 -7.91
CA ILE A 71 -24.61 -9.08 -7.84
C ILE A 71 -25.12 -10.44 -7.35
N ARG A 72 -24.58 -11.54 -7.88
CA ARG A 72 -24.92 -12.90 -7.44
C ARG A 72 -24.70 -13.10 -5.93
N GLY A 73 -23.59 -12.59 -5.40
CA GLY A 73 -23.28 -12.62 -3.98
C GLY A 73 -24.25 -11.77 -3.13
N LEU A 74 -24.68 -10.63 -3.65
CA LEU A 74 -25.67 -9.76 -2.98
C LEU A 74 -27.06 -10.42 -2.95
N ILE A 75 -27.50 -10.98 -4.07
CA ILE A 75 -28.77 -11.72 -4.20
C ILE A 75 -28.81 -12.87 -3.21
N LYS A 76 -27.73 -13.66 -3.13
CA LYS A 76 -27.63 -14.78 -2.18
C LYS A 76 -27.82 -14.30 -0.74
N GLN A 77 -27.05 -13.32 -0.30
CA GLN A 77 -27.12 -12.82 1.07
C GLN A 77 -28.49 -12.24 1.42
N PHE A 78 -29.13 -11.54 0.48
CA PHE A 78 -30.48 -11.02 0.67
C PHE A 78 -31.48 -12.16 0.86
N ALA A 79 -31.48 -13.14 -0.04
CA ALA A 79 -32.36 -14.31 0.04
C ALA A 79 -32.14 -15.14 1.31
N ASP A 80 -30.89 -15.35 1.73
CA ASP A 80 -30.52 -16.12 2.92
C ASP A 80 -31.11 -15.52 4.20
N ILE A 81 -31.09 -14.18 4.36
CA ILE A 81 -31.71 -13.49 5.51
C ILE A 81 -33.23 -13.73 5.58
N MET A 82 -33.87 -13.89 4.43
CA MET A 82 -35.29 -14.20 4.33
C MET A 82 -35.57 -15.70 4.38
N GLN A 83 -34.59 -16.54 4.71
CA GLN A 83 -34.70 -18.00 4.78
C GLN A 83 -35.19 -18.63 3.47
N LEU A 84 -34.80 -18.05 2.33
CA LEU A 84 -34.97 -18.66 1.02
C LEU A 84 -33.71 -19.44 0.66
N ASP A 85 -33.79 -20.28 -0.38
CA ASP A 85 -32.59 -20.86 -0.98
C ASP A 85 -31.85 -19.79 -1.81
N GLY A 86 -31.04 -18.98 -1.13
CA GLY A 86 -30.29 -17.90 -1.75
C GLY A 86 -29.28 -18.40 -2.77
N THR A 87 -28.79 -19.64 -2.63
CA THR A 87 -27.89 -20.23 -3.62
C THR A 87 -28.63 -20.53 -4.93
N ALA A 88 -29.80 -21.14 -4.87
CA ALA A 88 -30.60 -21.42 -6.06
C ALA A 88 -31.01 -20.11 -6.78
N ILE A 89 -31.49 -19.11 -6.04
CA ILE A 89 -31.91 -17.82 -6.60
C ILE A 89 -30.72 -17.11 -7.24
N ALA A 90 -29.58 -17.05 -6.56
CA ALA A 90 -28.37 -16.43 -7.09
C ALA A 90 -27.86 -17.13 -8.36
N ASN A 91 -27.94 -18.47 -8.42
CA ASN A 91 -27.52 -19.25 -9.59
C ASN A 91 -28.37 -18.98 -10.84
N SER A 92 -29.59 -18.45 -10.68
CA SER A 92 -30.46 -18.08 -11.80
C SER A 92 -30.07 -16.76 -12.48
N PHE A 93 -29.25 -15.94 -11.82
CA PHE A 93 -28.75 -14.70 -12.38
C PHE A 93 -27.56 -14.97 -13.32
N PRO A 94 -27.64 -14.61 -14.62
CA PRO A 94 -26.58 -14.88 -15.57
C PRO A 94 -25.35 -14.01 -15.26
N ILE A 95 -24.18 -14.65 -15.24
CA ILE A 95 -22.90 -13.95 -15.16
C ILE A 95 -22.25 -14.12 -16.52
N ASP A 96 -22.34 -13.11 -17.37
CA ASP A 96 -21.63 -13.11 -18.66
C ASP A 96 -20.16 -12.76 -18.43
N THR A 97 -19.45 -13.72 -17.85
CA THR A 97 -18.00 -13.72 -17.84
C THR A 97 -17.55 -14.48 -19.08
N SER A 98 -17.44 -13.78 -20.21
CA SER A 98 -16.55 -14.18 -21.31
C SER A 98 -15.06 -14.08 -20.92
N ILE A 99 -14.76 -14.14 -19.62
CA ILE A 99 -13.42 -14.47 -19.14
C ILE A 99 -13.27 -15.93 -19.55
N PRO A 100 -12.39 -16.28 -20.51
CA PRO A 100 -12.08 -17.68 -20.73
C PRO A 100 -11.73 -18.21 -19.36
N SER A 101 -12.49 -19.20 -18.90
CA SER A 101 -12.10 -19.99 -17.74
C SER A 101 -10.77 -20.63 -18.15
N ARG A 102 -9.67 -19.90 -17.98
CA ARG A 102 -8.39 -20.50 -17.69
C ARG A 102 -8.70 -21.16 -16.38
N ASN A 103 -9.17 -22.41 -16.50
CA ASN A 103 -9.38 -23.29 -15.40
C ASN A 103 -8.12 -23.12 -14.57
N PHE A 104 -8.21 -22.41 -13.45
CA PHE A 104 -7.24 -22.55 -12.39
C PHE A 104 -7.54 -23.94 -11.82
N ARG A 105 -7.25 -24.96 -12.63
CA ARG A 105 -6.69 -26.20 -12.14
C ARG A 105 -5.42 -25.73 -11.46
N SER A 106 -5.53 -25.38 -10.19
CA SER A 106 -4.40 -25.44 -9.27
C SER A 106 -3.97 -26.91 -9.21
N GLY A 107 -3.34 -27.36 -10.30
CA GLY A 107 -2.68 -28.65 -10.42
C GLY A 107 -1.42 -28.71 -9.57
N PHE A 108 -1.07 -27.64 -8.86
CA PHE A 108 -0.17 -27.70 -7.73
C PHE A 108 -0.94 -28.22 -6.50
N ARG A 109 -1.25 -29.52 -6.52
CA ARG A 109 -1.37 -30.27 -5.27
C ARG A 109 0.03 -30.34 -4.66
N LEU A 110 0.43 -29.28 -3.97
CA LEU A 110 1.52 -29.41 -3.02
C LEU A 110 1.11 -30.51 -2.04
N PRO A 111 1.96 -31.50 -1.76
CA PRO A 111 1.71 -32.40 -0.65
C PRO A 111 1.47 -31.52 0.57
N SER A 112 0.33 -31.69 1.23
CA SER A 112 0.05 -31.03 2.49
C SER A 112 1.06 -31.56 3.51
N PHE A 113 2.26 -30.98 3.52
CA PHE A 113 3.17 -31.10 4.64
C PHE A 113 2.49 -30.37 5.78
N GLN A 114 1.68 -31.13 6.52
CA GLN A 114 1.08 -30.73 7.76
C GLN A 114 2.21 -30.65 8.79
N LEU A 115 3.03 -29.60 8.68
CA LEU A 115 4.07 -29.24 9.63
C LEU A 115 3.35 -28.87 10.93
N ARG A 116 3.04 -29.91 11.72
CA ARG A 116 2.47 -29.75 13.05
C ARG A 116 3.48 -28.96 13.89
N PRO A 117 3.02 -28.14 14.84
CA PRO A 117 3.89 -27.29 15.67
C PRO A 117 5.11 -28.04 16.23
N PHE A 118 4.95 -29.31 16.56
CA PHE A 118 6.00 -30.18 17.08
C PHE A 118 7.23 -30.34 16.17
N HIS A 119 7.06 -30.41 14.84
CA HIS A 119 8.20 -30.54 13.92
C HIS A 119 9.02 -29.25 13.83
N LEU A 120 8.36 -28.10 13.95
CA LEU A 120 9.02 -26.80 14.02
C LEU A 120 9.88 -26.70 15.29
N TYR A 121 9.36 -27.18 16.43
CA TYR A 121 10.12 -27.27 17.69
C TYR A 121 11.31 -28.21 17.58
N LEU A 122 11.16 -29.38 16.94
CA LEU A 122 12.26 -30.33 16.72
C LEU A 122 13.37 -29.72 15.86
N VAL A 123 13.01 -29.07 14.75
CA VAL A 123 13.98 -28.38 13.89
C VAL A 123 14.68 -27.25 14.65
N TYR A 124 13.92 -26.44 15.40
CA TYR A 124 14.48 -25.37 16.22
C TYR A 124 15.47 -25.89 17.27
N ILE A 125 15.11 -26.93 18.02
CA ILE A 125 16.00 -27.56 19.01
C ILE A 125 17.25 -28.12 18.33
N SER A 126 17.11 -28.77 17.18
CA SER A 126 18.26 -29.31 16.44
C SER A 126 19.23 -28.21 16.02
N LEU A 127 18.72 -27.06 15.56
CA LEU A 127 19.51 -25.91 15.14
C LEU A 127 20.24 -25.30 16.34
N VAL A 128 19.55 -25.12 17.47
CA VAL A 128 20.15 -24.61 18.72
C VAL A 128 21.27 -25.54 19.20
N VAL A 129 21.05 -26.87 19.22
CA VAL A 129 22.07 -27.84 19.64
C VAL A 129 23.28 -27.82 18.70
N LEU A 130 23.07 -27.71 17.38
CA LEU A 130 24.15 -27.63 16.40
C LEU A 130 24.97 -26.35 16.57
N SER A 131 24.31 -25.21 16.79
CA SER A 131 24.97 -23.93 17.05
C SER A 131 25.78 -23.96 18.34
N VAL A 132 25.22 -24.50 19.44
CA VAL A 132 25.93 -24.60 20.72
C VAL A 132 27.14 -25.52 20.61
N ARG A 133 27.02 -26.67 19.94
CA ARG A 133 28.15 -27.58 19.70
C ARG A 133 29.23 -26.95 18.82
N GLY A 134 28.83 -26.22 17.77
CA GLY A 134 29.77 -25.51 16.89
C GLY A 134 30.56 -24.43 17.65
N ILE A 135 29.88 -23.62 18.46
CA ILE A 135 30.51 -22.58 19.27
C ILE A 135 31.40 -23.21 20.35
N SER A 136 30.96 -24.28 21.00
CA SER A 136 31.75 -24.97 22.03
C SER A 136 33.07 -25.55 21.50
N ASN A 137 33.10 -26.02 20.24
CA ASN A 137 34.33 -26.51 19.64
C ASN A 137 35.31 -25.37 19.33
N ILE A 138 34.81 -24.21 18.89
CA ILE A 138 35.65 -23.06 18.52
C ILE A 138 36.24 -22.34 19.73
N LEU A 139 35.53 -22.30 20.86
CA LEU A 139 36.09 -21.78 22.11
C LEU A 139 37.14 -22.72 22.72
N ARG A 140 37.05 -24.04 22.51
CA ARG A 140 38.06 -25.00 22.98
C ARG A 140 39.41 -24.84 22.28
N GLU A 141 39.42 -24.43 21.01
CA GLU A 141 40.66 -24.18 20.26
C GLU A 141 41.30 -22.81 20.57
N SER A 142 40.53 -21.87 21.12
CA SER A 142 40.96 -20.47 21.28
C SER A 142 41.65 -20.14 22.61
N VAL A 143 41.82 -21.10 23.54
CA VAL A 143 42.49 -20.85 24.82
C VAL A 143 43.91 -21.41 24.79
N SER A 144 44.83 -20.68 24.15
CA SER A 144 46.26 -20.82 24.44
C SER A 144 46.59 -19.97 25.68
N PRO A 145 47.27 -20.51 26.70
CA PRO A 145 47.67 -19.72 27.86
C PRO A 145 48.67 -18.63 27.43
N ILE A 146 48.27 -17.36 27.58
CA ILE A 146 49.13 -16.20 27.34
C ILE A 146 50.24 -16.17 28.40
N ALA A 147 51.48 -16.31 27.95
CA ALA A 147 52.66 -15.97 28.72
C ALA A 147 52.79 -14.44 28.84
N ILE A 148 53.04 -13.96 30.06
CA ILE A 148 53.18 -12.54 30.39
C ILE A 148 54.48 -11.99 29.80
N GLN A 149 54.41 -10.86 29.08
CA GLN A 149 55.59 -10.03 28.78
C GLN A 149 55.24 -8.52 28.93
N PRO A 150 56.01 -7.74 29.70
CA PRO A 150 55.74 -6.32 29.96
C PRO A 150 56.53 -5.38 29.03
N GLN A 151 55.95 -4.24 28.65
CA GLN A 151 56.58 -2.95 28.28
C GLN A 151 55.53 -2.06 27.55
N SER A 152 55.41 -0.74 27.65
CA SER A 152 55.82 0.31 28.59
C SER A 152 54.97 1.54 28.23
N SER A 153 54.53 2.29 29.24
CA SER A 153 53.68 3.49 29.12
C SER A 153 54.50 4.77 28.90
N THR A 154 54.08 5.64 27.97
CA THR A 154 54.52 7.05 27.95
C THR A 154 53.33 7.99 27.93
N ALA A 155 53.36 8.94 28.86
CA ALA A 155 52.28 9.82 29.28
C ALA A 155 52.18 11.14 28.48
N ILE A 156 51.00 11.75 28.59
CA ILE A 156 50.49 12.97 27.95
C ILE A 156 50.98 14.24 28.66
N LYS A 157 51.24 15.33 27.92
CA LYS A 157 51.07 16.71 28.43
C LYS A 157 50.63 17.75 27.35
N PRO A 158 49.88 18.82 27.73
CA PRO A 158 49.04 19.68 26.88
C PRO A 158 49.59 21.12 26.69
N PRO A 159 48.91 22.00 25.92
CA PRO A 159 49.01 23.45 26.07
C PRO A 159 47.77 24.10 26.76
N PRO A 160 47.96 25.21 27.53
CA PRO A 160 46.93 25.88 28.34
C PRO A 160 46.40 27.23 27.81
N ASN A 161 45.28 27.66 28.43
CA ASN A 161 44.66 29.00 28.62
C ASN A 161 43.95 29.70 27.44
N LYS A 162 42.60 29.77 27.45
CA LYS A 162 41.68 30.76 28.10
C LYS A 162 41.83 32.18 27.52
N THR A 163 40.82 32.82 26.91
CA THR A 163 39.52 33.29 27.46
C THR A 163 38.67 33.73 26.22
N THR A 164 37.38 33.46 26.01
CA THR A 164 36.14 34.11 26.53
C THR A 164 34.91 33.47 25.84
N LYS A 165 33.73 33.57 26.50
CA LYS A 165 32.42 32.91 26.25
C LYS A 165 31.67 33.34 24.94
N PRO A 166 30.46 32.82 24.61
CA PRO A 166 30.22 32.06 23.38
C PRO A 166 29.22 32.72 22.43
N ASN A 167 29.45 32.70 21.13
CA ASN A 167 28.33 32.65 20.21
C ASN A 167 28.74 32.10 18.85
N ALA A 168 27.80 31.39 18.24
CA ALA A 168 27.97 30.57 17.05
C ALA A 168 28.55 31.36 15.86
N SER A 169 29.69 30.88 15.34
CA SER A 169 30.33 31.40 14.14
C SER A 169 30.33 30.38 13.02
N LYS A 170 29.51 30.68 12.02
CA LYS A 170 29.73 30.44 10.59
C LYS A 170 31.18 30.80 10.17
N PRO A 171 31.73 30.15 9.12
CA PRO A 171 32.66 30.84 8.23
C PRO A 171 32.20 30.86 6.76
N THR A 172 32.63 31.92 6.09
CA THR A 172 32.64 32.28 4.65
C THR A 172 33.91 33.17 4.48
N PRO A 173 34.57 33.48 3.33
CA PRO A 173 34.52 33.08 1.88
C PRO A 173 35.88 32.55 1.29
N THR A 174 35.98 31.69 0.24
CA THR A 174 36.14 31.87 -1.26
C THR A 174 37.52 32.46 -1.73
N PRO A 175 38.09 32.18 -2.95
CA PRO A 175 37.51 31.57 -4.17
C PRO A 175 38.41 30.68 -5.08
N LYS A 176 37.85 29.61 -5.70
CA LYS A 176 37.92 29.37 -7.17
C LYS A 176 37.13 28.12 -7.62
N LYS A 177 36.36 28.32 -8.71
CA LYS A 177 35.44 27.45 -9.47
C LYS A 177 34.01 27.32 -8.94
N THR A 178 33.09 27.83 -9.75
CA THR A 178 31.71 28.21 -9.44
C THR A 178 30.73 27.01 -9.47
N PRO A 179 29.72 26.93 -8.57
CA PRO A 179 29.00 25.71 -8.20
C PRO A 179 27.49 25.71 -8.52
N ALA A 180 26.90 24.53 -8.72
CA ALA A 180 25.45 24.30 -8.69
C ALA A 180 25.05 23.66 -7.33
N LYS A 181 24.08 24.26 -6.61
CA LYS A 181 23.75 23.96 -5.19
C LYS A 181 22.95 22.64 -5.01
N PRO A 182 23.20 21.84 -3.96
CA PRO A 182 22.40 20.65 -3.63
C PRO A 182 21.10 20.99 -2.86
N VAL A 183 20.00 20.29 -3.18
CA VAL A 183 18.67 20.43 -2.53
C VAL A 183 18.67 19.67 -1.20
N VAL A 184 18.22 20.31 -0.12
CA VAL A 184 18.11 19.70 1.22
C VAL A 184 16.64 19.82 1.66
N THR A 185 16.00 18.71 2.06
CA THR A 185 14.61 18.69 2.52
C THR A 185 14.51 18.14 3.92
N ASP A 186 14.19 18.97 4.91
CA ASP A 186 13.88 18.52 6.28
C ASP A 186 12.39 18.15 6.37
N VAL A 187 12.12 16.92 6.83
CA VAL A 187 10.77 16.42 7.04
C VAL A 187 10.57 16.13 8.50
N LYS A 188 9.57 16.75 9.13
CA LYS A 188 9.19 16.52 10.53
C LYS A 188 7.80 15.89 10.59
N ILE A 189 7.66 14.86 11.41
CA ILE A 189 6.44 14.05 11.47
C ILE A 189 5.69 14.36 12.76
N ASP A 190 4.46 14.85 12.65
CA ASP A 190 3.64 15.28 13.80
C ASP A 190 2.51 14.28 14.12
N ALA A 191 2.32 13.25 13.30
CA ALA A 191 1.48 12.07 13.57
C ALA A 191 1.99 10.87 12.76
N THR A 192 1.85 9.64 13.28
CA THR A 192 2.31 8.42 12.59
C THR A 192 1.78 8.38 11.16
N SER A 193 2.69 8.27 10.19
CA SER A 193 2.35 8.33 8.77
C SER A 193 3.20 7.35 7.98
N TRP A 194 2.56 6.64 7.04
CA TRP A 194 3.26 5.87 6.04
C TRP A 194 3.83 6.82 4.98
N LEU A 195 5.12 6.70 4.68
CA LEU A 195 5.83 7.60 3.77
C LEU A 195 6.66 6.80 2.76
N LYS A 196 6.51 7.14 1.48
CA LYS A 196 7.38 6.69 0.39
C LYS A 196 8.05 7.87 -0.27
N ILE A 197 9.38 7.85 -0.35
CA ILE A 197 10.20 8.92 -0.92
C ILE A 197 10.98 8.35 -2.09
N VAL A 198 10.85 9.00 -3.23
CA VAL A 198 11.54 8.66 -4.46
C VAL A 198 12.48 9.83 -4.81
N VAL A 199 13.78 9.57 -4.80
CA VAL A 199 14.82 10.52 -5.19
C VAL A 199 15.31 10.15 -6.58
N ASP A 200 15.19 11.06 -7.54
CA ASP A 200 15.68 10.89 -8.91
C ASP A 200 15.22 9.56 -9.55
N GLY A 201 13.96 9.18 -9.26
CA GLY A 201 13.32 7.95 -9.76
C GLY A 201 13.60 6.68 -8.96
N LYS A 202 14.47 6.71 -7.94
CA LYS A 202 14.77 5.56 -7.06
C LYS A 202 14.11 5.73 -5.70
N THR A 203 13.47 4.68 -5.19
CA THR A 203 12.87 4.71 -3.85
C THR A 203 13.98 4.80 -2.81
N ALA A 204 14.08 5.93 -2.13
CA ALA A 204 15.06 6.21 -1.09
C ALA A 204 14.55 5.81 0.30
N PHE A 205 13.23 5.76 0.49
CA PHE A 205 12.60 5.33 1.74
C PHE A 205 11.16 4.86 1.49
N GLU A 206 10.74 3.79 2.16
CA GLU A 206 9.34 3.34 2.20
C GLU A 206 9.06 2.71 3.57
N GLY A 207 8.11 3.26 4.32
CA GLY A 207 7.75 2.72 5.64
C GLY A 207 6.92 3.65 6.51
N ASN A 208 6.43 3.12 7.63
CA ASN A 208 5.73 3.89 8.66
C ASN A 208 6.72 4.64 9.54
N LEU A 209 6.52 5.95 9.68
CA LEU A 209 7.33 6.78 10.53
C LEU A 209 6.50 7.29 11.72
N PRO A 210 6.98 7.13 12.97
CA PRO A 210 6.27 7.60 14.15
C PRO A 210 6.37 9.13 14.31
N LYS A 211 5.42 9.69 15.06
CA LYS A 211 5.44 11.10 15.48
C LYS A 211 6.78 11.47 16.14
N GLY A 212 7.31 12.65 15.83
CA GLY A 212 8.57 13.18 16.31
C GLY A 212 9.77 12.89 15.41
N THR A 213 9.63 12.00 14.42
CA THR A 213 10.75 11.66 13.54
C THR A 213 11.06 12.80 12.58
N GLN A 214 12.34 13.21 12.53
CA GLN A 214 12.84 14.14 11.53
C GLN A 214 13.86 13.44 10.63
N ARG A 215 13.73 13.61 9.30
CA ARG A 215 14.66 13.05 8.33
C ARG A 215 14.87 14.02 7.17
N THR A 216 16.08 13.97 6.62
CA THR A 216 16.51 14.87 5.56
C THR A 216 16.90 14.09 4.32
N TRP A 217 16.38 14.49 3.15
CA TRP A 217 16.72 13.87 1.87
C TRP A 217 17.20 14.91 0.85
N THR A 218 18.16 14.51 0.01
CA THR A 218 18.77 15.35 -1.04
C THR A 218 18.59 14.67 -2.39
N ALA A 219 18.11 15.43 -3.38
CA ALA A 219 17.87 14.97 -4.75
C ALA A 219 18.53 15.92 -5.77
N GLN A 220 18.98 15.41 -6.90
CA GLN A 220 19.64 16.20 -7.94
C GLN A 220 18.67 16.76 -8.99
N GLN A 221 17.59 16.04 -9.30
CA GLN A 221 16.62 16.39 -10.34
C GLN A 221 15.22 16.58 -9.75
N GLN A 222 14.73 15.60 -8.99
CA GLN A 222 13.40 15.66 -8.39
C GLN A 222 13.27 14.73 -7.18
N ILE A 223 12.42 15.13 -6.23
CA ILE A 223 12.00 14.30 -5.11
C ILE A 223 10.47 14.18 -5.11
N THR A 224 9.98 12.94 -5.14
CA THR A 224 8.55 12.63 -5.01
C THR A 224 8.29 12.04 -3.63
N ILE A 225 7.36 12.65 -2.90
CA ILE A 225 6.97 12.26 -1.54
C ILE A 225 5.51 11.83 -1.60
N ILE A 226 5.24 10.59 -1.17
CA ILE A 226 3.89 10.01 -1.06
C ILE A 226 3.64 9.73 0.41
N ALA A 227 2.67 10.41 1.02
CA ALA A 227 2.30 10.20 2.42
C ALA A 227 0.88 9.65 2.53
N GLY A 228 0.66 8.61 3.34
CA GLY A 228 -0.65 8.01 3.60
C GLY A 228 -1.51 8.76 4.63
N ASN A 229 -0.86 9.50 5.53
CA ASN A 229 -1.50 10.46 6.45
C ASN A 229 -0.82 11.82 6.27
N ALA A 230 -1.14 12.51 5.18
CA ALA A 230 -0.44 13.71 4.72
C ALA A 230 -0.54 14.90 5.67
N GLY A 231 -1.60 15.00 6.48
CA GLY A 231 -1.74 16.04 7.51
C GLY A 231 -0.76 15.90 8.67
N GLY A 232 -0.17 14.72 8.87
CA GLY A 232 0.87 14.47 9.88
C GLY A 232 2.30 14.68 9.36
N VAL A 233 2.49 14.97 8.06
CA VAL A 233 3.81 15.11 7.44
C VAL A 233 4.04 16.58 7.10
N ILE A 234 5.02 17.19 7.76
CA ILE A 234 5.43 18.56 7.51
C ILE A 234 6.69 18.52 6.64
N VAL A 235 6.60 19.12 5.45
CA VAL A 235 7.72 19.16 4.48
C VAL A 235 8.20 20.60 4.32
N ALA A 236 9.52 20.80 4.39
CA ALA A 236 10.18 22.03 3.98
C ALA A 236 11.02 21.77 2.72
N PHE A 237 10.89 22.62 1.70
CA PHE A 237 11.59 22.51 0.43
C PHE A 237 12.46 23.75 0.18
N ASN A 238 13.78 23.59 0.05
CA ASN A 238 14.73 24.68 -0.29
C ASN A 238 14.52 25.97 0.53
N ASP A 239 14.50 25.84 1.85
CA ASP A 239 14.33 26.93 2.83
C ASP A 239 12.95 27.62 2.84
N GLU A 240 11.93 27.04 2.19
CA GLU A 240 10.54 27.51 2.31
C GLU A 240 9.90 27.08 3.65
N LYS A 241 8.95 27.89 4.15
CA LYS A 241 8.27 27.64 5.43
C LYS A 241 7.65 26.22 5.44
N PRO A 242 7.90 25.42 6.49
CA PRO A 242 7.37 24.06 6.59
C PRO A 242 5.84 24.05 6.50
N LYS A 243 5.30 23.29 5.56
CA LYS A 243 3.85 23.18 5.34
C LYS A 243 3.40 21.72 5.47
N PRO A 244 2.23 21.44 6.07
CA PRO A 244 1.66 20.10 6.02
C PRO A 244 1.41 19.68 4.57
N LEU A 245 1.72 18.44 4.26
CA LEU A 245 1.61 17.89 2.90
C LEU A 245 0.15 17.81 2.44
N GLY A 246 -0.78 17.69 3.37
CA GLY A 246 -2.22 17.61 3.08
C GLY A 246 -3.08 17.71 4.34
N LYS A 247 -4.30 17.17 4.28
CA LYS A 247 -5.18 17.04 5.45
C LYS A 247 -4.92 15.72 6.19
N LEU A 248 -5.30 15.64 7.46
CA LEU A 248 -5.20 14.41 8.26
C LEU A 248 -5.93 13.25 7.57
N GLY A 249 -5.30 12.09 7.52
CA GLY A 249 -5.85 10.86 6.93
C GLY A 249 -5.88 10.79 5.40
N GLN A 250 -5.43 11.83 4.69
CA GLN A 250 -5.39 11.83 3.22
C GLN A 250 -4.07 11.28 2.67
N VAL A 251 -4.15 10.50 1.60
CA VAL A 251 -2.98 10.09 0.82
C VAL A 251 -2.63 11.21 -0.17
N VAL A 252 -1.42 11.79 -0.09
CA VAL A 252 -1.00 12.87 -0.98
C VAL A 252 0.38 12.57 -1.58
N THR A 253 0.49 12.76 -2.90
CA THR A 253 1.73 12.68 -3.66
C THR A 253 2.17 14.08 -4.07
N VAL A 254 3.32 14.53 -3.61
CA VAL A 254 3.92 15.81 -4.03
C VAL A 254 5.27 15.54 -4.70
N THR A 255 5.47 16.11 -5.87
CA THR A 255 6.76 16.05 -6.58
C THR A 255 7.36 17.45 -6.61
N TYR A 256 8.55 17.58 -6.03
CA TYR A 256 9.35 18.79 -6.10
C TYR A 256 10.47 18.60 -7.12
N LYS A 257 10.55 19.49 -8.11
CA LYS A 257 11.60 19.49 -9.14
C LYS A 257 12.65 20.57 -8.84
N ALA A 258 13.91 20.32 -9.15
CA ALA A 258 14.94 21.35 -9.09
C ALA A 258 14.63 22.46 -10.11
N LYS A 259 14.68 23.74 -9.68
CA LYS A 259 14.49 24.89 -10.59
C LYS A 259 15.65 24.90 -11.61
N PRO A 260 15.39 24.98 -12.93
CA PRO A 260 16.46 25.13 -13.90
C PRO A 260 17.11 26.52 -13.74
N SER A 261 18.42 26.54 -13.58
CA SER A 261 19.22 27.77 -13.63
C SER A 261 19.20 28.35 -15.04
N ILE A 262 18.50 29.47 -15.23
CA ILE A 262 18.58 30.28 -16.46
C ILE A 262 19.99 30.87 -16.53
N THR A 263 20.87 30.24 -17.31
CA THR A 263 22.13 30.86 -17.75
C THR A 263 21.82 31.66 -19.01
N GLY A 264 21.71 32.98 -18.85
CA GLY A 264 21.62 33.91 -19.98
C GLY A 264 22.95 33.92 -20.75
N ASP A 265 22.91 33.41 -21.98
CA ASP A 265 24.02 33.45 -22.90
C ASP A 265 24.14 34.84 -23.55
N ARG A 266 25.35 35.39 -23.50
CA ARG A 266 25.77 36.65 -24.13
C ARG A 266 26.65 36.32 -25.34
N ASN A 267 26.12 36.47 -26.56
CA ASN A 267 26.79 36.92 -27.80
C ASN A 267 25.89 36.57 -28.99
N LYS A 268 25.66 37.38 -30.04
CA LYS A 268 26.46 38.39 -30.79
C LYS A 268 25.50 39.02 -31.86
N PRO A 269 25.89 39.93 -32.78
CA PRO A 269 26.94 40.94 -32.81
C PRO A 269 26.41 42.38 -33.06
N ASN A 270 27.34 43.32 -32.92
CA ASN A 270 27.35 44.67 -33.48
C ASN A 270 27.23 44.62 -35.02
N ILE A 271 26.26 45.35 -35.59
CA ILE A 271 26.28 46.24 -36.78
C ILE A 271 24.91 46.93 -36.83
#